data_AF-I8TY56-F1
#
_entry.id   AF-I8TY56-F1
#
_cell.length_a   1.000
_cell.length_b   1.000
_cell.length_c   1.000
_cell.angle_alpha   90.00
_cell.angle_beta   90.00
_cell.angle_gamma   90.00
#
_symmetry.space_group_name_H-M   'P 1'
#
loop_
_entity.id
_entity.type
_entity.pdbx_description
1 polymer ?
#
loop_
_entity_poly.entity_id
_entity_poly.type
_entity_poly.pdbx_seq_one_letter_code
_entity_poly.pdbx_strand_id
1 'polypeptide(L)'
;MIWEKLDLSKKVVRYQTLVKAFSRDGIPALIIENAVPELERIANDILGQMSGGKNYPKFETQKELKSRSGLAETLDIIVGDWAGERIYETYSGGEQLRIDFAIRFALAELLARRAGSKVDWLTIDGGFGSQSDEFLPMVIDAVKQVASRFGVVLVR
;
A
#
# COMPACT_ATOMS: atom_id res chain seq x y z
N MET A 1 -26.92 39.39 -22.08
CA MET A 1 -27.90 38.40 -21.55
C MET A 1 -27.73 36.98 -22.09
N ILE A 2 -27.90 36.67 -23.39
CA ILE A 2 -27.78 35.27 -23.89
C ILE A 2 -26.32 34.77 -23.90
N TRP A 3 -25.39 35.60 -24.39
CA TRP A 3 -23.96 35.27 -24.44
C TRP A 3 -23.32 35.05 -23.07
N GLU A 4 -23.78 35.81 -22.08
CA GLU A 4 -23.36 35.71 -20.68
C GLU A 4 -23.87 34.42 -20.02
N LYS A 5 -25.13 34.03 -20.28
CA LYS A 5 -25.65 32.72 -19.86
C LYS A 5 -24.86 31.57 -20.50
N LEU A 6 -24.48 31.69 -21.77
CA LEU A 6 -23.70 30.66 -22.48
C LEU A 6 -22.29 30.50 -21.88
N ASP A 7 -21.63 31.60 -21.50
CA ASP A 7 -20.33 31.57 -20.81
C ASP A 7 -20.44 30.94 -19.42
N LEU A 8 -21.47 31.32 -18.66
CA LEU A 8 -21.74 30.73 -17.34
C LEU A 8 -22.02 29.23 -17.43
N SER A 9 -22.80 28.77 -18.41
CA SER A 9 -23.06 27.34 -18.63
C SER A 9 -21.77 26.56 -18.93
N LYS A 10 -20.85 27.13 -19.75
CA LYS A 10 -19.55 26.51 -20.01
C LYS A 10 -18.69 26.41 -18.75
N LYS A 11 -18.69 27.43 -17.90
CA LYS A 11 -17.98 27.43 -16.61
C LYS A 11 -18.53 26.37 -15.66
N VAL A 12 -19.86 26.24 -15.57
CA VAL A 12 -20.50 25.20 -14.73
C VAL A 12 -20.07 23.80 -15.15
N VAL A 13 -20.10 23.49 -16.45
CA VAL A 13 -19.66 22.17 -16.94
C VAL A 13 -18.19 21.90 -16.60
N ARG A 14 -17.31 22.89 -16.80
CA ARG A 14 -15.89 22.76 -16.43
C ARG A 14 -15.70 22.48 -14.94
N TYR A 15 -16.40 23.20 -14.07
CA TYR A 15 -16.31 22.95 -12.63
C TYR A 15 -16.88 21.60 -12.22
N GLN A 16 -17.96 21.13 -12.85
CA GLN A 16 -18.48 19.79 -12.62
C GLN A 16 -17.47 18.70 -13.04
N THR A 17 -16.76 18.90 -14.17
CA THR A 17 -15.68 18.01 -14.58
C THR A 17 -14.56 17.98 -13.54
N LEU A 18 -14.12 19.14 -13.03
CA LEU A 18 -13.07 19.19 -12.00
C LEU A 18 -13.54 18.53 -10.69
N VAL A 19 -14.77 18.79 -10.24
CA VAL A 19 -15.34 18.14 -9.04
C VAL A 19 -15.31 16.63 -9.18
N LYS A 20 -15.70 16.08 -10.34
CA LYS A 20 -15.63 14.64 -10.60
C LYS A 20 -14.18 14.15 -10.65
N ALA A 21 -13.30 14.86 -11.36
CA ALA A 21 -11.90 14.48 -11.51
C ALA A 21 -11.14 14.45 -10.16
N PHE A 22 -11.45 15.36 -9.24
CA PHE A 22 -10.82 15.42 -7.90
C PHE A 22 -11.64 14.71 -6.82
N SER A 23 -12.71 14.00 -7.18
CA SER A 23 -13.45 13.14 -6.24
C SER A 23 -12.64 11.90 -5.86
N ARG A 24 -13.09 11.17 -4.84
CA ARG A 24 -12.46 9.91 -4.40
C ARG A 24 -12.28 8.92 -5.55
N ASP A 25 -13.28 8.81 -6.43
CA ASP A 25 -13.32 7.85 -7.54
C ASP A 25 -12.70 8.43 -8.84
N GLY A 26 -11.98 9.56 -8.74
CA GLY A 26 -11.35 10.26 -9.86
C GLY A 26 -9.84 10.04 -9.94
N ILE A 27 -9.08 11.12 -10.14
CA ILE A 27 -7.61 11.14 -10.16
C ILE A 27 -6.99 10.43 -8.93
N PRO A 28 -7.48 10.61 -7.69
CA PRO A 28 -6.96 9.88 -6.54
C PRO A 28 -7.01 8.35 -6.70
N ALA A 29 -8.13 7.79 -7.15
CA ALA A 29 -8.25 6.35 -7.41
C ALA A 29 -7.27 5.90 -8.50
N LEU A 30 -7.18 6.67 -9.61
CA LEU A 30 -6.22 6.39 -10.68
C LEU A 30 -4.76 6.41 -10.18
N ILE A 31 -4.40 7.31 -9.27
CA ILE A 31 -3.06 7.35 -8.67
C ILE A 31 -2.77 6.06 -7.87
N ILE A 32 -3.76 5.59 -7.10
CA ILE A 32 -3.64 4.36 -6.31
C ILE A 32 -3.53 3.15 -7.23
N GLU A 33 -4.41 3.01 -8.21
CA GLU A 33 -4.39 1.91 -9.20
C GLU A 33 -3.05 1.82 -9.93
N ASN A 34 -2.46 2.96 -10.31
CA ASN A 34 -1.15 2.99 -10.95
C ASN A 34 0.02 2.71 -9.99
N ALA A 35 -0.16 2.90 -8.69
CA ALA A 35 0.88 2.66 -7.68
C ALA A 35 0.87 1.22 -7.14
N VAL A 36 -0.31 0.60 -7.07
CA VAL A 36 -0.51 -0.73 -6.46
C VAL A 36 0.39 -1.82 -7.06
N PRO A 37 0.53 -1.98 -8.40
CA PRO A 37 1.35 -3.06 -8.95
C PRO A 37 2.82 -2.99 -8.51
N GLU A 38 3.40 -1.80 -8.44
CA GLU A 38 4.77 -1.63 -7.98
C GLU A 38 4.90 -1.84 -6.46
N LEU A 39 3.94 -1.30 -5.68
CA LEU A 39 3.88 -1.49 -4.24
C LEU A 39 3.79 -2.98 -3.87
N GLU A 40 2.87 -3.70 -4.51
CA GLU A 40 2.62 -5.12 -4.32
C GLU A 40 3.87 -5.94 -4.63
N ARG A 41 4.54 -5.66 -5.76
CA ARG A 41 5.79 -6.34 -6.12
C ARG A 41 6.86 -6.17 -5.05
N ILE A 42 7.11 -4.94 -4.59
CA ILE A 42 8.13 -4.68 -3.56
C ILE A 42 7.73 -5.31 -2.22
N ALA A 43 6.46 -5.22 -1.84
CA ALA A 43 5.96 -5.82 -0.60
C ALA A 43 6.07 -7.35 -0.61
N ASN A 44 5.79 -7.99 -1.75
CA ASN A 44 5.98 -9.42 -1.95
C ASN A 44 7.44 -9.85 -1.81
N ASP A 45 8.36 -9.11 -2.42
CA ASP A 45 9.80 -9.39 -2.29
C ASP A 45 10.24 -9.36 -0.82
N ILE A 46 9.79 -8.35 -0.05
CA ILE A 46 10.17 -8.17 1.36
C ILE A 46 9.48 -9.18 2.28
N LEU A 47 8.16 -9.40 2.13
CA LEU A 47 7.44 -10.35 2.96
C LEU A 47 7.89 -11.78 2.69
N GLY A 48 8.22 -12.12 1.45
CA GLY A 48 8.79 -13.41 1.09
C GLY A 48 10.06 -13.69 1.90
N GLN A 49 10.93 -12.70 2.08
CA GLN A 49 12.12 -12.85 2.92
C GLN A 49 11.80 -13.00 4.41
N MET A 50 10.84 -12.22 4.93
CA MET A 50 10.45 -12.26 6.35
C MET A 50 9.67 -13.52 6.76
N SER A 51 8.99 -14.17 5.80
CA SER A 51 8.12 -15.32 6.05
C SER A 51 8.70 -16.65 5.58
N GLY A 52 9.89 -16.65 4.94
CA GLY A 52 10.43 -17.84 4.28
C GLY A 52 9.62 -18.27 3.05
N GLY A 53 9.03 -17.30 2.34
CA GLY A 53 8.19 -17.52 1.16
C GLY A 53 6.76 -18.02 1.48
N LYS A 54 6.36 -18.02 2.76
CA LYS A 54 5.05 -18.55 3.19
C LYS A 54 3.89 -17.60 2.87
N ASN A 55 4.14 -16.29 2.84
CA ASN A 55 3.09 -15.27 2.69
C ASN A 55 3.42 -14.23 1.61
N TYR A 56 2.37 -13.73 0.95
CA TYR A 56 2.46 -12.64 -0.03
C TYR A 56 1.24 -11.71 0.09
N PRO A 57 1.39 -10.37 0.20
CA PRO A 57 0.26 -9.45 0.13
C PRO A 57 -0.28 -9.29 -1.30
N LYS A 58 -1.57 -9.02 -1.38
CA LYS A 58 -2.30 -8.59 -2.56
C LYS A 58 -3.19 -7.41 -2.20
N PHE A 59 -3.23 -6.40 -3.06
CA PHE A 59 -4.05 -5.21 -2.85
C PHE A 59 -5.23 -5.22 -3.83
N GLU A 60 -6.44 -5.24 -3.29
CA GLU A 60 -7.66 -5.15 -4.10
C GLU A 60 -8.18 -3.71 -4.07
N THR A 61 -8.19 -3.06 -5.24
CA THR A 61 -8.64 -1.66 -5.37
C THR A 61 -10.13 -1.53 -5.60
N GLN A 62 -10.84 -2.63 -5.85
CA GLN A 62 -12.26 -2.62 -6.18
C GLN A 62 -12.97 -3.81 -5.52
N LYS A 63 -14.22 -3.58 -5.10
CA LYS A 63 -15.07 -4.61 -4.50
C LYS A 63 -16.49 -4.53 -5.06
N GLU A 64 -17.12 -5.68 -5.27
CA GLU A 64 -18.53 -5.74 -5.65
C GLU A 64 -19.45 -5.27 -4.51
N LEU A 65 -20.38 -4.38 -4.83
CA LEU A 65 -21.41 -3.93 -3.89
C LEU A 65 -22.49 -5.00 -3.73
N LYS A 66 -22.71 -5.45 -2.49
CA LYS A 66 -23.71 -6.48 -2.16
C LYS A 66 -25.17 -6.07 -2.44
N SER A 67 -25.47 -4.78 -2.59
CA SER A 67 -26.84 -4.23 -2.66
C SER A 67 -27.18 -3.50 -3.97
N ARG A 68 -26.22 -3.30 -4.86
CA ARG A 68 -26.40 -2.71 -6.20
C ARG A 68 -25.44 -3.38 -7.16
N SER A 69 -25.85 -3.61 -8.41
CA SER A 69 -24.91 -3.93 -9.49
C SER A 69 -23.93 -2.77 -9.65
N GLY A 70 -22.72 -2.91 -9.13
CA GLY A 70 -21.69 -1.89 -9.20
C GLY A 70 -20.45 -2.27 -8.39
N LEU A 71 -19.30 -1.72 -8.80
CA LEU A 71 -18.04 -1.79 -8.08
C LEU A 71 -17.90 -0.56 -7.18
N ALA A 72 -17.30 -0.75 -6.01
CA ALA A 72 -16.87 0.34 -5.14
C ALA A 72 -15.34 0.34 -5.08
N GLU A 73 -14.76 1.54 -5.22
CA GLU A 73 -13.34 1.77 -4.97
C GLU A 73 -13.02 1.46 -3.50
N THR A 74 -11.99 0.66 -3.28
CA THR A 74 -11.47 0.27 -1.96
C THR A 74 -9.94 0.14 -2.03
N LEU A 75 -9.32 -0.24 -0.93
CA LEU A 75 -7.93 -0.69 -0.90
C LEU A 75 -7.83 -1.78 0.17
N ASP A 76 -8.37 -2.95 -0.15
CA ASP A 76 -8.39 -4.10 0.75
C ASP A 76 -7.03 -4.82 0.66
N ILE A 77 -6.47 -5.21 1.81
CA ILE A 77 -5.24 -5.99 1.89
C ILE A 77 -5.62 -7.45 2.13
N ILE A 78 -5.36 -8.27 1.12
CA ILE A 78 -5.49 -9.72 1.17
C ILE A 78 -4.09 -10.30 1.31
N VAL A 79 -3.95 -11.36 2.09
CA VAL A 79 -2.67 -12.06 2.22
C VAL A 79 -2.88 -13.51 1.87
N GLY A 80 -2.12 -13.97 0.88
CA GLY A 80 -2.13 -15.34 0.41
C GLY A 80 -1.02 -16.18 1.04
N ASP A 81 -1.31 -17.47 1.16
CA ASP A 81 -0.35 -18.54 1.45
C ASP A 81 -0.69 -19.81 0.64
N TRP A 82 -0.02 -20.93 0.92
CA TRP A 82 -0.28 -22.21 0.24
C TRP A 82 -1.66 -22.82 0.55
N ALA A 83 -2.31 -22.40 1.64
CA ALA A 83 -3.62 -22.88 2.08
C ALA A 83 -4.76 -21.99 1.57
N GLY A 84 -4.47 -20.77 1.12
CA GLY A 84 -5.40 -19.90 0.43
C GLY A 84 -5.20 -18.42 0.74
N GLU A 85 -6.19 -17.60 0.38
CA GLU A 85 -6.20 -16.16 0.62
C GLU A 85 -7.09 -15.83 1.82
N ARG A 86 -6.59 -14.96 2.70
CA ARG A 86 -7.30 -14.50 3.90
C ARG A 86 -7.15 -12.99 4.06
N ILE A 87 -8.14 -12.36 4.69
CA ILE A 87 -8.07 -10.93 5.01
C ILE A 87 -7.01 -10.67 6.08
N TYR A 88 -6.30 -9.55 5.98
CA TYR A 88 -5.21 -9.13 6.87
C TYR A 88 -5.57 -9.23 8.37
N GLU A 89 -6.81 -8.88 8.74
CA GLU A 89 -7.27 -8.83 10.13
C GLU A 89 -7.31 -10.21 10.81
N THR A 90 -7.24 -11.31 10.04
CA THR A 90 -7.30 -12.68 10.59
C THR A 90 -5.95 -13.25 11.00
N TYR A 91 -4.86 -12.55 10.72
CA TYR A 91 -3.50 -12.99 11.04
C TYR A 91 -3.14 -12.70 12.51
N SER A 92 -2.22 -13.49 13.07
CA SER A 92 -1.70 -13.25 14.43
C SER A 92 -0.88 -11.96 14.50
N GLY A 93 -0.69 -11.40 15.70
CA GLY A 93 0.08 -10.16 15.86
C GLY A 93 1.52 -10.21 15.32
N GLY A 94 2.17 -11.38 15.39
CA GLY A 94 3.50 -11.59 14.81
C GLY A 94 3.48 -11.61 13.28
N GLU A 95 2.46 -12.22 12.68
CA GLU A 95 2.26 -12.23 11.22
C GLU A 95 1.90 -10.84 10.70
N GLN A 96 0.96 -10.16 11.36
CA GLN A 96 0.55 -8.79 11.03
C GLN A 96 1.73 -7.84 11.04
N LEU A 97 2.64 -7.96 12.03
CA LEU A 97 3.84 -7.14 12.06
C LEU A 97 4.73 -7.34 10.82
N ARG A 98 4.91 -8.59 10.36
CA ARG A 98 5.72 -8.88 9.17
C ARG A 98 5.06 -8.31 7.92
N ILE A 99 3.75 -8.46 7.79
CA ILE A 99 2.96 -7.87 6.70
C ILE A 99 3.09 -6.34 6.72
N ASP A 100 2.91 -5.72 7.89
CA ASP A 100 3.04 -4.27 8.09
C ASP A 100 4.42 -3.76 7.73
N PHE A 101 5.49 -4.44 8.16
CA PHE A 101 6.85 -4.05 7.79
C PHE A 101 7.07 -4.14 6.28
N ALA A 102 6.65 -5.23 5.64
CA ALA A 102 6.79 -5.39 4.20
C ALA A 102 6.08 -4.26 3.44
N ILE A 103 4.83 -3.93 3.80
CA ILE A 103 4.05 -2.88 3.15
C ILE A 103 4.66 -1.49 3.41
N ARG A 104 5.05 -1.18 4.65
CA ARG A 104 5.64 0.12 5.00
C ARG A 104 6.97 0.35 4.31
N PHE A 105 7.83 -0.67 4.26
CA PHE A 105 9.11 -0.58 3.56
C PHE A 105 8.91 -0.45 2.04
N ALA A 106 7.95 -1.19 1.47
CA ALA A 106 7.60 -1.05 0.06
C ALA A 106 7.10 0.36 -0.27
N LEU A 107 6.27 0.94 0.60
CA LEU A 107 5.77 2.30 0.42
C LEU A 107 6.90 3.34 0.54
N ALA A 108 7.78 3.20 1.53
CA ALA A 108 8.93 4.09 1.69
C ALA A 108 9.84 4.06 0.45
N GLU A 109 10.12 2.87 -0.09
CA GLU A 109 10.92 2.71 -1.30
C GLU A 109 10.23 3.29 -2.54
N LEU A 110 8.93 3.05 -2.71
CA LEU A 110 8.14 3.61 -3.80
C LEU A 110 8.18 5.14 -3.78
N LEU A 111 7.99 5.75 -2.61
CA LEU A 111 8.02 7.20 -2.42
C LEU A 111 9.41 7.77 -2.69
N ALA A 112 10.48 7.09 -2.22
CA ALA A 112 11.87 7.46 -2.50
C ALA A 112 12.13 7.58 -4.00
N ARG A 113 11.78 6.50 -4.73
CA ARG A 113 11.98 6.41 -6.18
C ARG A 113 11.24 7.50 -6.93
N ARG A 114 9.97 7.73 -6.59
CA ARG A 114 9.13 8.76 -7.22
C ARG A 114 9.60 10.19 -6.93
N ALA A 115 10.16 10.44 -5.74
CA ALA A 115 10.73 11.74 -5.39
C ALA A 115 12.12 11.98 -6.02
N GLY A 116 12.73 10.96 -6.63
CA GLY A 116 14.11 11.05 -7.14
C GLY A 116 15.16 11.19 -6.03
N SER A 117 14.77 10.93 -4.78
CA SER A 117 15.60 11.07 -3.59
C SER A 117 15.73 9.72 -2.88
N LYS A 118 16.91 9.43 -2.32
CA LYS A 118 17.03 8.29 -1.41
C LYS A 118 16.31 8.61 -0.10
N VAL A 119 15.67 7.62 0.51
CA VAL A 119 15.23 7.78 1.90
C VAL A 119 16.46 7.53 2.77
N ASP A 120 16.93 8.59 3.40
CA ASP A 120 18.18 8.52 4.16
C ASP A 120 17.97 8.02 5.59
N TRP A 121 16.75 8.06 6.13
CA TRP A 121 16.48 7.72 7.52
C TRP A 121 15.33 6.72 7.66
N LEU A 122 15.58 5.60 8.35
CA LEU A 122 14.56 4.65 8.79
C LEU A 122 14.57 4.53 10.33
N THR A 123 13.42 4.71 10.96
CA THR A 123 13.23 4.46 12.40
C THR A 123 12.22 3.35 12.60
N ILE A 124 12.58 2.34 13.39
CA ILE A 124 11.71 1.23 13.80
C ILE A 124 11.65 1.26 15.33
N ASP A 125 10.45 1.48 15.89
CA ASP A 125 10.21 1.48 17.33
C ASP A 125 9.32 0.29 17.70
N GLY A 126 9.90 -0.71 18.38
CA GLY A 126 9.20 -1.89 18.86
C GLY A 126 8.87 -2.94 17.78
N GLY A 127 8.06 -3.93 18.19
CA GLY A 127 7.49 -4.95 17.31
C GLY A 127 8.18 -6.31 17.35
N PHE A 128 9.48 -6.40 17.60
CA PHE A 128 10.18 -7.70 17.53
C PHE A 128 9.77 -8.71 18.61
N GLY A 129 9.27 -8.24 19.77
CA GLY A 129 8.89 -9.11 20.89
C GLY A 129 7.66 -9.99 20.65
N SER A 130 6.89 -9.77 19.58
CA SER A 130 5.76 -10.63 19.19
C SER A 130 6.17 -11.76 18.25
N GLN A 131 7.44 -11.80 17.80
CA GLN A 131 7.94 -12.83 16.91
C GLN A 131 8.31 -14.10 17.69
N SER A 132 8.05 -15.26 17.08
CA SER A 132 8.59 -16.52 17.58
C SER A 132 10.08 -16.65 17.28
N ASP A 133 10.75 -17.58 17.97
CA ASP A 133 12.17 -17.89 17.75
C ASP A 133 12.47 -18.35 16.31
N GLU A 134 11.48 -18.92 15.61
CA GLU A 134 11.59 -19.30 14.20
C GLU A 134 11.68 -18.08 13.28
N PHE A 135 10.81 -17.07 13.48
CA PHE A 135 10.67 -15.95 12.55
C PHE A 135 11.53 -14.74 12.92
N LEU A 136 11.88 -14.56 14.20
CA LEU A 136 12.70 -13.45 14.65
C LEU A 136 14.01 -13.27 13.84
N PRO A 137 14.83 -14.31 13.60
CA PRO A 137 16.04 -14.16 12.79
C PRO A 137 15.73 -13.78 11.33
N MET A 138 14.66 -14.31 10.73
CA MET A 138 14.25 -13.96 9.37
C MET A 138 13.83 -12.48 9.27
N VAL A 139 13.07 -12.00 10.25
CA VAL A 139 12.65 -10.59 10.32
C VAL A 139 13.87 -9.69 10.49
N ILE A 140 14.79 -10.02 11.38
CA ILE A 140 16.03 -9.25 11.59
C ILE A 140 16.85 -9.19 10.29
N ASP A 141 17.02 -10.31 9.60
CA ASP A 141 17.82 -10.35 8.37
C ASP A 141 17.15 -9.60 7.22
N ALA A 142 15.83 -9.71 7.07
CA ALA A 142 15.08 -8.92 6.10
C ALA A 142 15.16 -7.42 6.41
N VAL A 143 15.02 -7.02 7.69
CA VAL A 143 15.19 -5.63 8.13
C VAL A 143 16.61 -5.15 7.83
N LYS A 144 17.66 -5.95 8.07
CA LYS A 144 19.05 -5.60 7.71
C LYS A 144 19.24 -5.41 6.20
N GLN A 145 18.64 -6.28 5.38
CA GLN A 145 18.68 -6.14 3.92
C GLN A 145 17.99 -4.86 3.45
N VAL A 146 16.81 -4.56 4.00
CA VAL A 146 16.09 -3.32 3.71
C VAL A 146 16.88 -2.11 4.23
N ALA A 147 17.42 -2.18 5.45
CA ALA A 147 18.23 -1.16 6.09
C ALA A 147 19.44 -0.73 5.23
N SER A 148 20.04 -1.66 4.48
CA SER A 148 21.14 -1.35 3.55
C SER A 148 20.77 -0.35 2.44
N ARG A 149 19.46 -0.12 2.23
CA ARG A 149 18.93 0.85 1.26
C ARG A 149 18.83 2.28 1.83
N PHE A 150 19.03 2.45 3.13
CA PHE A 150 18.91 3.72 3.87
C PHE A 150 20.27 4.18 4.39
N GLY A 151 20.45 5.50 4.56
CA GLY A 151 21.69 6.07 5.09
C GLY A 151 21.87 5.83 6.59
N VAL A 152 20.78 5.94 7.36
CA VAL A 152 20.73 5.81 8.81
C VAL A 152 19.52 4.96 9.18
N VAL A 153 19.75 3.98 10.06
CA VAL A 153 18.68 3.10 10.57
C VAL A 153 18.76 3.07 12.08
N LEU A 154 17.66 3.43 12.74
CA LEU A 154 17.50 3.39 14.18
C LEU A 154 16.46 2.34 14.53
N VAL A 155 16.85 1.36 15.35
CA VAL A 155 15.96 0.31 15.85
C VAL A 155 15.93 0.41 17.37
N ARG A 156 14.73 0.46 17.95
CA ARG A 156 14.50 0.52 19.40
C ARG A 156 13.71 -0.70 19.88
#